data_AF-A0A3D5UYB7-F1
#
_entry.id   AF-A0A3D5UYB7-F1
#
_cell.length_a   1.000
_cell.length_b   1.000
_cell.length_c   1.000
_cell.angle_alpha   90.00
_cell.angle_beta   90.00
_cell.angle_gamma   90.00
#
_symmetry.space_group_name_H-M   'P 1'
#
loop_
_entity.id
_entity.type
_entity.pdbx_description
1 polymer ?
#
loop_
_entity_poly.entity_id
_entity_poly.type
_entity_poly.pdbx_seq_one_letter_code
_entity_poly.pdbx_strand_id
1 'polypeptide(L)'
;MSGSTSIDLIAAGAIRSGALAGYIDMRDDILPEAQAQLDELAAQLALALSEETVESTDATVGAATGYDIDTAEMVAGNTISLSYTVGGVQQNVTIVRVDDPSVLPLSDTVTAATGDTVAGINFNQPMAGIIADLQAALPGDVVVSNPSGDTIRFLDDGAVGNSDINAVSATVTPSALSGGGTGLPLFTDGANGTIFSNSLDGGGQKTGFASRITVNAALIADDTKLVSYDTDVPMGDTTRPLDLLARLTTNTRAYAPETGIGGSSTPFNGTIDEFARRIVSFQASQSANAARDAEAQQVVTSSLQDRFDAETGVNIDDEMSNLLLLQNAYSANARVMTTIQELFTVLMSI
;
A
#
# COMPACT_ATOMS: atom_id res chain seq x y z
N MET A 1 17.09 40.78 9.42
CA MET A 1 16.95 39.42 8.88
C MET A 1 15.51 39.28 8.41
N SER A 2 15.29 39.27 7.09
CA SER A 2 13.94 39.23 6.51
C SER A 2 13.41 37.80 6.64
N GLY A 3 12.50 37.57 7.58
CA GLY A 3 11.84 36.29 7.79
C GLY A 3 10.89 36.00 6.64
N SER A 4 11.34 35.20 5.68
CA SER A 4 10.44 34.53 4.75
C SER A 4 9.78 33.39 5.53
N THR A 5 8.53 33.58 5.93
CA THR A 5 7.67 32.47 6.35
C THR A 5 7.25 31.73 5.08
N SER A 6 7.90 30.60 4.79
CA SER A 6 7.43 29.70 3.72
C SER A 6 6.10 29.09 4.16
N ILE A 7 5.03 29.35 3.40
CA ILE A 7 3.73 28.69 3.60
C ILE A 7 3.67 27.52 2.63
N ASP A 8 3.54 26.31 3.17
CA ASP A 8 3.23 25.13 2.36
C ASP A 8 1.73 25.11 2.05
N LEU A 9 1.39 25.44 0.80
CA LEU A 9 0.02 25.53 0.31
C LEU A 9 -0.66 24.15 0.18
N ILE A 10 0.13 23.08 0.08
CA ILE A 10 -0.36 21.70 -0.01
C ILE A 10 -0.74 21.24 1.40
N ALA A 11 0.19 21.36 2.36
CA ALA A 11 -0.09 21.02 3.76
C ALA A 11 -1.20 21.89 4.37
N ALA A 12 -1.35 23.13 3.90
CA ALA A 12 -2.44 24.01 4.32
C ALA A 12 -3.81 23.71 3.66
N GLY A 13 -3.88 22.76 2.71
CA GLY A 13 -5.10 22.45 1.98
C GLY A 13 -5.69 23.66 1.23
N ALA A 14 -4.82 24.57 0.78
CA ALA A 14 -5.21 25.82 0.15
C ALA A 14 -5.61 25.63 -1.32
N ILE A 15 -5.07 24.60 -1.97
CA ILE A 15 -5.39 24.24 -3.35
C ILE A 15 -6.49 23.18 -3.32
N ARG A 16 -7.72 23.55 -3.65
CA ARG A 16 -8.91 22.69 -3.51
C ARG A 16 -9.62 22.36 -4.82
N SER A 17 -9.26 22.99 -5.93
CA SER A 17 -9.95 22.79 -7.21
C SER A 17 -9.05 23.10 -8.41
N GLY A 18 -9.54 22.75 -9.60
CA GLY A 18 -8.85 22.96 -10.87
C GLY A 18 -7.76 21.92 -11.13
N ALA A 19 -7.01 22.12 -12.23
CA ALA A 19 -6.01 21.17 -12.69
C ALA A 19 -4.88 20.92 -11.67
N LEU A 20 -4.47 21.95 -10.93
CA LEU A 20 -3.42 21.82 -9.93
C LEU A 20 -3.84 20.92 -8.75
N ALA A 21 -5.08 21.08 -8.27
CA ALA A 21 -5.63 20.20 -7.25
C ALA A 21 -5.72 18.75 -7.75
N GLY A 22 -6.18 18.56 -9.00
CA GLY A 22 -6.23 17.23 -9.63
C GLY A 22 -4.86 16.58 -9.78
N TYR A 23 -3.80 17.33 -10.10
CA TYR A 23 -2.44 16.76 -10.15
C TYR A 23 -1.89 16.41 -8.76
N ILE A 24 -2.25 17.17 -7.72
CA ILE A 24 -1.88 16.85 -6.34
C ILE A 24 -2.58 15.56 -5.91
N ASP A 25 -3.89 15.45 -6.13
CA ASP A 25 -4.70 14.25 -5.87
C ASP A 25 -4.16 13.02 -6.63
N MET A 26 -3.82 13.18 -7.91
CA MET A 26 -3.16 12.14 -8.69
C MET A 26 -1.83 11.70 -8.07
N ARG A 27 -1.00 12.65 -7.63
CA ARG A 27 0.35 12.38 -7.10
C ARG A 27 0.30 11.74 -5.71
N ASP A 28 -0.58 12.22 -4.84
CA ASP A 28 -0.56 11.91 -3.41
C ASP A 28 -1.48 10.75 -3.04
N ASP A 29 -2.58 10.55 -3.78
CA ASP A 29 -3.59 9.55 -3.44
C ASP A 29 -3.76 8.50 -4.57
N ILE A 30 -4.14 8.92 -5.78
CA ILE A 30 -4.54 7.97 -6.84
C ILE A 30 -3.38 7.11 -7.35
N LEU A 31 -2.23 7.72 -7.68
CA LEU A 31 -1.07 6.97 -8.19
C LEU A 31 -0.43 6.09 -7.11
N PRO A 32 -0.26 6.54 -5.85
CA PRO A 32 0.20 5.67 -4.78
C PRO A 32 -0.74 4.49 -4.50
N GLU A 33 -2.07 4.70 -4.50
CA GLU A 33 -3.05 3.61 -4.34
C GLU A 33 -2.98 2.61 -5.51
N ALA A 34 -2.91 3.11 -6.75
CA ALA A 34 -2.75 2.27 -7.93
C ALA A 34 -1.43 1.48 -7.91
N GLN A 35 -0.34 2.10 -7.45
CA GLN A 35 0.93 1.43 -7.25
C GLN A 35 0.79 0.34 -6.18
N ALA A 36 0.18 0.64 -5.03
CA ALA A 36 -0.04 -0.33 -3.96
C ALA A 36 -0.86 -1.54 -4.44
N GLN A 37 -1.88 -1.33 -5.28
CA GLN A 37 -2.66 -2.42 -5.90
C GLN A 37 -1.79 -3.35 -6.76
N LEU A 38 -0.95 -2.78 -7.63
CA LEU A 38 -0.08 -3.57 -8.51
C LEU A 38 1.03 -4.29 -7.72
N ASP A 39 1.65 -3.58 -6.77
CA ASP A 39 2.68 -4.12 -5.90
C ASP A 39 2.14 -5.25 -5.02
N GLU A 40 0.94 -5.10 -4.46
CA GLU A 40 0.28 -6.16 -3.69
C GLU A 40 -0.04 -7.36 -4.57
N LEU A 41 -0.58 -7.16 -5.77
CA LEU A 41 -0.85 -8.26 -6.70
C LEU A 41 0.44 -9.02 -7.05
N ALA A 42 1.52 -8.31 -7.37
CA ALA A 42 2.81 -8.89 -7.69
C ALA A 42 3.40 -9.64 -6.47
N ALA A 43 3.34 -9.03 -5.29
CA ALA A 43 3.82 -9.62 -4.05
C ALA A 43 3.09 -10.91 -3.71
N GLN A 44 1.76 -10.90 -3.74
CA GLN A 44 0.95 -12.08 -3.45
C GLN A 44 1.12 -13.17 -4.51
N LEU A 45 1.35 -12.81 -5.78
CA LEU A 45 1.70 -13.77 -6.82
C LEU A 45 3.05 -14.45 -6.56
N ALA A 46 4.07 -13.69 -6.15
CA ALA A 46 5.38 -14.24 -5.81
C ALA A 46 5.32 -15.14 -4.57
N LEU A 47 4.71 -14.64 -3.49
CA LEU A 47 4.57 -15.35 -2.22
C LEU A 47 3.70 -16.60 -2.34
N ALA A 48 2.58 -16.54 -3.05
CA ALA A 48 1.71 -17.71 -3.20
C ALA A 48 2.40 -18.89 -3.87
N LEU A 49 3.41 -18.65 -4.72
CA LEU A 49 4.15 -19.73 -5.36
C LEU A 49 5.35 -20.19 -4.54
N SER A 50 5.89 -19.34 -3.66
CA SER A 50 7.13 -19.61 -2.95
C SER A 50 6.92 -20.11 -1.52
N GLU A 51 5.97 -19.56 -0.78
CA GLU A 51 5.83 -19.80 0.66
C GLU A 51 5.55 -21.25 1.02
N GLU A 52 6.20 -21.74 2.07
CA GLU A 52 5.91 -23.04 2.70
C GLU A 52 5.49 -22.85 4.15
N THR A 53 4.63 -23.74 4.62
CA THR A 53 4.31 -23.83 6.05
C THR A 53 5.20 -24.87 6.70
N VAL A 54 5.95 -24.44 7.71
CA VAL A 54 6.66 -25.33 8.63
C VAL A 54 5.72 -25.60 9.81
N GLU A 55 5.28 -26.85 9.92
CA GLU A 55 4.47 -27.32 11.04
C GLU A 55 5.32 -27.44 12.30
N SER A 56 4.75 -27.08 13.44
CA SER A 56 5.40 -27.29 14.73
C SER A 56 5.28 -28.72 15.22
N THR A 57 6.06 -29.06 16.25
CA THR A 57 6.02 -30.36 16.92
C THR A 57 5.70 -30.18 18.40
N ASP A 58 4.93 -31.09 18.98
CA ASP A 58 4.55 -31.02 20.39
C ASP A 58 5.79 -31.04 21.30
N ALA A 59 5.81 -30.13 22.28
CA ALA A 59 6.87 -30.01 23.28
C ALA A 59 6.29 -30.08 24.70
N THR A 60 7.04 -30.68 25.62
CA THR A 60 6.63 -30.77 27.03
C THR A 60 7.86 -30.69 27.93
N VAL A 61 7.79 -29.84 28.96
CA VAL A 61 8.82 -29.71 30.00
C VAL A 61 8.16 -29.72 31.37
N GLY A 62 8.28 -30.83 32.09
CA GLY A 62 7.60 -30.99 33.38
C GLY A 62 6.08 -31.00 33.21
N ALA A 63 5.40 -30.02 33.81
CA ALA A 63 3.95 -29.82 33.66
C ALA A 63 3.59 -28.90 32.48
N ALA A 64 4.57 -28.20 31.90
CA ALA A 64 4.32 -27.23 30.85
C ALA A 64 4.24 -27.87 29.46
N THR A 65 3.28 -27.44 28.66
CA THR A 65 3.01 -27.96 27.32
C THR A 65 3.04 -26.86 26.25
N GLY A 66 3.30 -27.24 25.00
CA GLY A 66 3.33 -26.31 23.88
C GLY A 66 4.04 -26.91 22.68
N TYR A 67 4.83 -26.09 21.96
CA TYR A 67 5.34 -26.45 20.65
C TYR A 67 6.79 -26.02 20.41
N ASP A 68 7.51 -26.85 19.68
CA ASP A 68 8.80 -26.57 19.05
C ASP A 68 8.60 -26.24 17.58
N ILE A 69 9.12 -25.10 17.13
CA ILE A 69 9.11 -24.66 15.72
C ILE A 69 10.54 -24.52 15.20
N ASP A 70 10.81 -25.11 14.03
CA ASP A 70 12.09 -24.96 13.33
C ASP A 70 12.10 -23.64 12.55
N THR A 71 13.16 -22.84 12.73
CA THR A 71 13.33 -21.54 12.08
C THR A 71 14.56 -21.48 11.16
N ALA A 72 15.24 -22.62 10.92
CA ALA A 72 16.48 -22.67 10.15
C ALA A 72 16.35 -22.10 8.73
N GLU A 73 15.21 -22.36 8.06
CA GLU A 73 14.96 -21.91 6.68
C GLU A 73 14.31 -20.53 6.59
N MET A 74 13.98 -19.90 7.73
CA MET A 74 13.41 -18.57 7.71
C MET A 74 14.40 -17.56 7.13
N VAL A 75 13.88 -16.60 6.38
CA VAL A 75 14.59 -15.40 5.94
C VAL A 75 13.83 -14.15 6.39
N ALA A 76 14.45 -12.96 6.30
CA ALA A 76 13.75 -11.72 6.62
C ALA A 76 12.44 -11.59 5.82
N GLY A 77 11.37 -11.15 6.47
CA GLY A 77 10.00 -11.11 5.95
C GLY A 77 9.15 -12.34 6.26
N ASN A 78 9.77 -13.48 6.59
CA ASN A 78 9.05 -14.69 7.03
C ASN A 78 8.43 -14.51 8.41
N THR A 79 7.41 -15.33 8.69
CA THR A 79 6.59 -15.16 9.90
C THR A 79 6.48 -16.44 10.72
N ILE A 80 6.25 -16.27 12.02
CA ILE A 80 5.77 -17.33 12.92
C ILE A 80 4.37 -16.90 13.38
N SER A 81 3.39 -17.76 13.15
CA SER A 81 2.03 -17.58 13.67
C SER A 81 1.93 -18.31 15.00
N LEU A 82 1.68 -17.56 16.06
CA LEU A 82 1.50 -18.08 17.42
C LEU A 82 0.07 -17.77 17.87
N SER A 83 -0.65 -18.81 18.31
CA SER A 83 -1.94 -18.67 18.97
C SER A 83 -1.82 -19.20 20.39
N TYR A 84 -2.21 -18.40 21.37
CA TYR A 84 -2.19 -18.78 22.79
C TYR A 84 -3.43 -18.25 23.51
N THR A 85 -3.77 -18.87 24.64
CA THR A 85 -4.84 -18.44 25.53
C THR A 85 -4.25 -18.08 26.88
N VAL A 86 -4.52 -16.88 27.38
CA VAL A 86 -4.14 -16.46 28.75
C VAL A 86 -5.38 -15.90 29.44
N GLY A 87 -5.66 -16.38 30.66
CA GLY A 87 -6.83 -15.93 31.42
C GLY A 87 -8.17 -16.20 30.71
N GLY A 88 -8.22 -17.23 29.86
CA GLY A 88 -9.40 -17.62 29.07
C GLY A 88 -9.67 -16.77 27.82
N VAL A 89 -8.74 -15.88 27.43
CA VAL A 89 -8.84 -15.10 26.18
C VAL A 89 -7.77 -15.57 25.20
N GLN A 90 -8.20 -16.02 24.03
CA GLN A 90 -7.28 -16.38 22.93
C GLN A 90 -6.73 -15.12 22.27
N GLN A 91 -5.44 -15.11 22.00
CA GLN A 91 -4.69 -14.08 21.30
C GLN A 91 -3.91 -14.72 20.17
N ASN A 92 -3.83 -14.01 19.04
CA ASN A 92 -2.97 -14.39 17.92
C ASN A 92 -1.83 -13.38 17.82
N VAL A 93 -0.63 -13.85 17.60
CA VAL A 93 0.56 -13.03 17.39
C VAL A 93 1.24 -13.47 16.11
N THR A 94 1.47 -12.52 15.22
CA THR A 94 2.30 -12.72 14.03
C THR A 94 3.68 -12.17 14.31
N ILE A 95 4.63 -13.06 14.52
CA ILE A 95 6.04 -12.69 14.70
C ILE A 95 6.65 -12.57 13.31
N VAL A 96 7.20 -11.41 12.97
CA VAL A 96 7.85 -11.16 11.68
C VAL A 96 9.36 -11.11 11.90
N ARG A 97 10.09 -11.96 11.17
CA ARG A 97 11.55 -11.89 11.15
C ARG A 97 12.01 -10.66 10.38
N VAL A 98 12.85 -9.85 11.00
CA VAL A 98 13.60 -8.77 10.35
C VAL A 98 15.09 -8.96 10.64
N ASP A 99 15.96 -8.51 9.75
CA ASP A 99 17.42 -8.56 9.97
C ASP A 99 18.03 -7.14 10.09
N ASP A 100 17.26 -6.10 9.73
CA ASP A 100 17.59 -4.69 9.93
C ASP A 100 16.86 -4.12 11.18
N PRO A 101 17.54 -3.87 12.31
CA PRO A 101 16.89 -3.38 13.51
C PRO A 101 16.32 -1.96 13.38
N SER A 102 16.64 -1.20 12.32
CA SER A 102 16.11 0.16 12.11
C SER A 102 14.63 0.20 11.76
N VAL A 103 14.04 -0.92 11.33
CA VAL A 103 12.61 -1.02 11.03
C VAL A 103 11.75 -1.32 12.25
N LEU A 104 12.36 -1.60 13.41
CA LEU A 104 11.65 -1.92 14.65
C LEU A 104 11.31 -0.67 15.47
N PRO A 105 10.17 -0.65 16.18
CA PRO A 105 9.13 -1.69 16.24
C PRO A 105 8.21 -1.68 15.01
N LEU A 106 7.61 -2.84 14.71
CA LEU A 106 6.62 -2.95 13.64
C LEU A 106 5.23 -2.50 14.10
N SER A 107 4.44 -1.99 13.15
CA SER A 107 3.01 -1.70 13.33
C SER A 107 2.19 -2.98 13.12
N ASP A 108 1.06 -3.10 13.83
CA ASP A 108 0.09 -4.19 13.59
C ASP A 108 -0.48 -4.17 12.17
N THR A 109 -0.37 -3.05 11.46
CA THR A 109 -0.81 -2.92 10.05
C THR A 109 0.16 -3.52 9.03
N VAL A 110 1.31 -4.06 9.47
CA VAL A 110 2.30 -4.65 8.57
C VAL A 110 1.79 -5.96 7.94
N THR A 111 0.93 -6.68 8.66
CA THR A 111 0.28 -7.90 8.16
C THR A 111 -1.14 -7.56 7.69
N ALA A 112 -1.66 -8.33 6.74
CA ALA A 112 -3.05 -8.22 6.31
C ALA A 112 -4.02 -9.02 7.21
N ALA A 113 -3.49 -9.67 8.26
CA ALA A 113 -4.29 -10.39 9.23
C ALA A 113 -5.05 -9.40 10.12
N THR A 114 -6.20 -9.84 10.64
CA THR A 114 -7.00 -9.02 11.56
C THR A 114 -7.07 -9.67 12.93
N GLY A 115 -6.92 -8.85 13.96
CA GLY A 115 -7.01 -9.31 15.35
C GLY A 115 -5.77 -10.07 15.83
N ASP A 116 -4.69 -10.06 15.06
CA ASP A 116 -3.35 -10.42 15.53
C ASP A 116 -2.60 -9.18 16.03
N THR A 117 -1.66 -9.42 16.94
CA THR A 117 -0.62 -8.44 17.29
C THR A 117 0.63 -8.77 16.48
N VAL A 118 1.28 -7.76 15.90
CA VAL A 118 2.50 -7.97 15.12
C VAL A 118 3.73 -7.70 15.96
N ALA A 119 4.62 -8.68 16.04
CA ALA A 119 5.89 -8.56 16.75
C ALA A 119 7.06 -8.67 15.77
N GLY A 120 7.77 -7.58 15.52
CA GLY A 120 9.02 -7.63 14.76
C GLY A 120 10.18 -8.08 15.63
N ILE A 121 10.90 -9.11 15.20
CA ILE A 121 12.05 -9.66 15.93
C ILE A 121 13.28 -9.63 15.04
N ASN A 122 14.36 -9.06 15.56
CA ASN A 122 15.64 -9.05 14.86
C ASN A 122 16.30 -10.44 14.94
N PHE A 123 16.50 -11.12 13.81
CA PHE A 123 17.19 -12.42 13.75
C PHE A 123 18.67 -12.28 13.41
N ASN A 124 19.15 -11.07 13.09
CA ASN A 124 20.56 -10.78 12.88
C ASN A 124 21.32 -10.59 14.21
N GLN A 125 21.16 -11.58 15.10
CA GLN A 125 21.79 -11.63 16.42
C GLN A 125 21.85 -13.09 16.92
N PRO A 126 22.63 -13.40 17.98
CA PRO A 126 22.66 -14.74 18.55
C PRO A 126 21.28 -15.18 19.07
N MET A 127 20.99 -16.48 19.02
CA MET A 127 19.70 -17.05 19.44
C MET A 127 19.27 -16.63 20.84
N ALA A 128 20.19 -16.49 21.80
CA ALA A 128 19.86 -16.00 23.14
C ALA A 128 19.24 -14.58 23.14
N GLY A 129 19.66 -13.71 22.21
CA GLY A 129 19.06 -12.40 22.00
C GLY A 129 17.68 -12.49 21.36
N ILE A 130 17.51 -13.36 20.35
CA ILE A 130 16.22 -13.62 19.70
C ILE A 130 15.17 -14.09 20.72
N ILE A 131 15.53 -15.05 21.58
CA ILE A 131 14.64 -15.53 22.65
C ILE A 131 14.29 -14.43 23.65
N ALA A 132 15.26 -13.57 24.01
CA ALA A 132 15.00 -12.46 24.93
C ALA A 132 14.02 -11.43 24.33
N ASP A 133 14.19 -11.09 23.05
CA ASP A 133 13.29 -10.17 22.34
C ASP A 133 11.90 -10.78 22.17
N LEU A 134 11.80 -12.07 21.83
CA LEU A 134 10.53 -12.79 21.78
C LEU A 134 9.81 -12.81 23.12
N GLN A 135 10.54 -13.11 24.20
CA GLN A 135 9.96 -13.14 25.54
C GLN A 135 9.49 -11.74 25.97
N ALA A 136 10.16 -10.67 25.54
CA ALA A 136 9.76 -9.30 25.80
C ALA A 136 8.52 -8.88 25.00
N ALA A 137 8.28 -9.48 23.83
CA ALA A 137 7.11 -9.23 22.99
C ALA A 137 5.85 -10.00 23.44
N LEU A 138 5.99 -10.99 24.32
CA LEU A 138 4.92 -11.89 24.76
C LEU A 138 4.60 -11.73 26.25
N PRO A 139 3.38 -12.09 26.71
CA PRO A 139 3.06 -12.08 28.13
C PRO A 139 3.93 -13.10 28.90
N GLY A 140 4.16 -12.85 30.19
CA GLY A 140 5.00 -13.70 31.03
C GLY A 140 4.49 -15.13 31.24
N ASP A 141 3.21 -15.39 30.94
CA ASP A 141 2.59 -16.71 30.96
C ASP A 141 2.92 -17.55 29.71
N VAL A 142 3.49 -16.94 28.66
CA VAL A 142 4.04 -17.64 27.49
C VAL A 142 5.56 -17.67 27.62
N VAL A 143 6.11 -18.87 27.84
CA VAL A 143 7.54 -19.08 28.07
C VAL A 143 8.23 -19.42 26.76
N VAL A 144 9.20 -18.59 26.36
CA VAL A 144 10.00 -18.80 25.14
C VAL A 144 11.38 -19.33 25.52
N SER A 145 11.85 -20.35 24.81
CA SER A 145 13.20 -20.91 25.00
C SER A 145 13.78 -21.50 23.72
N ASN A 146 15.08 -21.84 23.73
CA ASN A 146 15.76 -22.52 22.62
C ASN A 146 16.26 -23.89 23.11
N PRO A 147 15.61 -25.01 22.73
CA PRO A 147 16.05 -26.34 23.12
C PRO A 147 17.37 -26.74 22.46
N SER A 148 17.57 -26.40 21.19
CA SER A 148 18.80 -26.61 20.44
C SER A 148 18.75 -25.94 19.08
N GLY A 149 19.91 -25.56 18.51
CA GLY A 149 20.02 -25.09 17.13
C GLY A 149 19.09 -23.91 16.83
N ASP A 150 18.39 -23.99 15.71
CA ASP A 150 17.46 -22.97 15.21
C ASP A 150 16.01 -23.23 15.65
N THR A 151 15.77 -24.17 16.57
CA THR A 151 14.45 -24.46 17.10
C THR A 151 14.06 -23.45 18.18
N ILE A 152 12.88 -22.85 18.06
CA ILE A 152 12.29 -22.00 19.09
C ILE A 152 11.16 -22.78 19.74
N ARG A 153 11.09 -22.72 21.07
CA ARG A 153 10.08 -23.39 21.87
C ARG A 153 9.17 -22.37 22.52
N PHE A 154 7.86 -22.58 22.39
CA PHE A 154 6.82 -21.86 23.13
C PHE A 154 6.11 -22.84 24.05
N LEU A 155 6.10 -22.56 25.35
CA LEU A 155 5.37 -23.33 26.36
C LEU A 155 4.41 -22.45 27.14
N ASP A 156 3.38 -23.07 27.67
CA ASP A 156 2.57 -22.49 28.74
C ASP A 156 3.38 -22.37 30.05
N ASP A 157 2.76 -21.78 31.07
CA ASP A 157 3.33 -21.59 32.40
C ASP A 157 3.35 -22.86 33.27
N GLY A 158 2.84 -23.99 32.77
CA GLY A 158 2.71 -25.25 33.48
C GLY A 158 1.70 -25.23 34.64
N ALA A 159 0.92 -24.15 34.79
CA ALA A 159 -0.14 -24.06 35.77
C ALA A 159 -1.49 -24.39 35.10
N VAL A 160 -2.29 -25.22 35.77
CA VAL A 160 -3.57 -25.67 35.22
C VAL A 160 -4.52 -24.49 35.03
N GLY A 161 -4.88 -24.22 33.78
CA GLY A 161 -5.93 -23.26 33.40
C GLY A 161 -5.55 -21.79 33.48
N ASN A 162 -4.26 -21.46 33.53
CA ASN A 162 -3.79 -20.07 33.44
C ASN A 162 -3.45 -19.68 32.00
N SER A 163 -2.58 -20.47 31.36
CA SER A 163 -2.16 -20.29 29.98
C SER A 163 -2.14 -21.60 29.20
N ASP A 164 -2.42 -21.52 27.90
CA ASP A 164 -2.28 -22.64 26.96
C ASP A 164 -1.67 -22.13 25.66
N ILE A 165 -0.69 -22.84 25.10
CA ILE A 165 -0.26 -22.61 23.70
C ILE A 165 -1.16 -23.42 22.79
N ASN A 166 -1.90 -22.77 21.91
CA ASN A 166 -2.94 -23.41 21.11
C ASN A 166 -2.42 -23.90 19.76
N ALA A 167 -1.55 -23.13 19.11
CA ALA A 167 -0.93 -23.50 17.84
C ALA A 167 0.32 -22.66 17.58
N VAL A 168 1.30 -23.28 16.91
CA VAL A 168 2.47 -22.59 16.35
C VAL A 168 2.71 -23.12 14.95
N SER A 169 2.99 -22.23 14.00
CA SER A 169 3.53 -22.58 12.68
C SER A 169 4.43 -21.46 12.17
N ALA A 170 5.32 -21.76 11.23
CA ALA A 170 6.09 -20.74 10.53
C ALA A 170 5.77 -20.75 9.03
N THR A 171 5.80 -19.58 8.41
CA THR A 171 5.74 -19.43 6.96
C THR A 171 7.11 -19.03 6.46
N VAL A 172 7.73 -19.90 5.67
CA VAL A 172 9.09 -19.72 5.15
C VAL A 172 9.08 -19.47 3.65
N THR A 173 10.09 -18.76 3.15
CA THR A 173 10.31 -18.61 1.70
C THR A 173 11.58 -19.35 1.31
N PRO A 174 11.50 -20.45 0.54
CA PRO A 174 12.67 -21.21 0.10
C PRO A 174 13.65 -20.32 -0.66
N SER A 175 14.91 -20.37 -0.24
CA SER A 175 15.99 -19.62 -0.90
C SER A 175 16.62 -20.35 -2.09
N ALA A 176 16.16 -21.56 -2.39
CA ALA A 176 16.65 -22.42 -3.46
C ALA A 176 15.48 -23.06 -4.23
N LEU A 177 15.77 -23.58 -5.43
CA LEU A 177 14.78 -24.26 -6.27
C LEU A 177 14.45 -25.70 -5.83
N SER A 178 15.22 -26.23 -4.87
CA SER A 178 15.11 -27.59 -4.34
C SER A 178 15.31 -27.60 -2.81
N GLY A 179 14.73 -28.58 -2.14
CA GLY A 179 14.89 -28.83 -0.69
C GLY A 179 13.82 -28.22 0.21
N GLY A 180 13.15 -27.13 -0.19
CA GLY A 180 12.11 -26.45 0.59
C GLY A 180 10.68 -26.81 0.16
N GLY A 181 10.35 -28.11 0.06
CA GLY A 181 8.99 -28.55 -0.28
C GLY A 181 8.54 -28.23 -1.73
N THR A 182 7.22 -28.11 -1.92
CA THR A 182 6.62 -27.86 -3.25
C THR A 182 6.72 -26.40 -3.69
N GLY A 183 6.99 -25.50 -2.76
CA GLY A 183 7.20 -24.07 -2.96
C GLY A 183 8.36 -23.78 -3.88
N LEU A 184 8.16 -22.78 -4.73
CA LEU A 184 9.07 -22.41 -5.78
C LEU A 184 9.23 -20.89 -5.79
N PRO A 185 10.43 -20.34 -5.55
CA PRO A 185 10.71 -18.93 -5.78
C PRO A 185 10.75 -18.65 -7.29
N LEU A 186 9.59 -18.72 -7.95
CA LEU A 186 9.40 -18.50 -9.39
C LEU A 186 9.77 -17.06 -9.76
N PHE A 187 9.42 -16.12 -8.88
CA PHE A 187 9.66 -14.70 -9.07
C PHE A 187 10.73 -14.20 -8.09
N THR A 188 11.61 -13.37 -8.62
CA THR A 188 12.66 -12.68 -7.86
C THR A 188 12.50 -11.18 -7.98
N ASP A 189 13.07 -10.48 -7.00
CA ASP A 189 13.07 -9.04 -6.92
C ASP A 189 14.31 -8.43 -7.61
N GLY A 190 14.04 -7.70 -8.70
CA GLY A 190 15.04 -6.94 -9.43
C GLY A 190 16.03 -7.79 -10.23
N ALA A 191 16.91 -7.10 -10.97
CA ALA A 191 17.89 -7.74 -11.85
C ALA A 191 18.96 -8.56 -11.09
N ASN A 192 19.14 -8.30 -9.80
CA ASN A 192 20.07 -9.04 -8.94
C ASN A 192 19.51 -10.40 -8.49
N GLY A 193 18.22 -10.69 -8.78
CA GLY A 193 17.62 -11.99 -8.52
C GLY A 193 17.43 -12.29 -7.03
N THR A 194 17.24 -11.29 -6.19
CA THR A 194 17.00 -11.52 -4.75
C THR A 194 15.65 -12.19 -4.54
N ILE A 195 15.55 -13.13 -3.59
CA ILE A 195 14.28 -13.79 -3.28
C ILE A 195 13.27 -12.76 -2.78
N PHE A 196 12.02 -12.90 -3.20
CA PHE A 196 10.92 -12.11 -2.67
C PHE A 196 10.26 -12.86 -1.51
N SER A 197 10.60 -12.48 -0.29
CA SER A 197 10.05 -13.00 0.97
C SER A 197 9.18 -11.96 1.68
N ASN A 198 8.90 -10.84 1.01
CA ASN A 198 8.27 -9.66 1.58
C ASN A 198 9.08 -9.08 2.77
N SER A 199 10.41 -9.12 2.68
CA SER A 199 11.29 -8.51 3.68
C SER A 199 10.98 -7.02 3.85
N LEU A 200 10.99 -6.56 5.10
CA LEU A 200 10.80 -5.16 5.47
C LEU A 200 12.13 -4.39 5.55
N ASP A 201 13.25 -5.11 5.49
CA ASP A 201 14.59 -4.53 5.59
C ASP A 201 14.88 -3.58 4.43
N GLY A 202 15.75 -2.58 4.66
CA GLY A 202 16.24 -1.71 3.57
C GLY A 202 15.16 -0.89 2.86
N GLY A 203 14.02 -0.63 3.50
CA GLY A 203 12.89 0.12 2.93
C GLY A 203 11.74 -0.75 2.41
N GLY A 204 11.84 -2.07 2.55
CA GLY A 204 10.78 -3.03 2.23
C GLY A 204 10.75 -3.45 0.76
N GLN A 205 10.57 -4.75 0.52
CA GLN A 205 10.53 -5.31 -0.83
C GLN A 205 9.23 -4.99 -1.57
N LYS A 206 8.08 -4.87 -0.88
CA LYS A 206 6.78 -4.73 -1.54
C LYS A 206 6.68 -3.50 -2.42
N THR A 207 7.07 -2.33 -1.92
CA THR A 207 6.94 -1.06 -2.65
C THR A 207 7.81 -1.04 -3.90
N GLY A 208 7.18 -0.90 -5.06
CA GLY A 208 7.76 -0.91 -6.40
C GLY A 208 7.99 -2.30 -6.98
N PHE A 209 7.66 -3.38 -6.26
CA PHE A 209 7.94 -4.76 -6.70
C PHE A 209 7.27 -5.09 -8.04
N ALA A 210 6.09 -4.55 -8.35
CA ALA A 210 5.43 -4.81 -9.63
C ALA A 210 6.27 -4.40 -10.84
N SER A 211 7.13 -3.38 -10.68
CA SER A 211 8.06 -2.94 -11.73
C SER A 211 9.37 -3.74 -11.77
N ARG A 212 9.71 -4.44 -10.67
CA ARG A 212 10.97 -5.15 -10.47
C ARG A 212 10.82 -6.67 -10.56
N ILE A 213 9.59 -7.18 -10.53
CA ILE A 213 9.30 -8.61 -10.59
C ILE A 213 9.89 -9.22 -11.87
N THR A 214 10.68 -10.26 -11.69
CA THR A 214 11.32 -11.00 -12.78
C THR A 214 11.20 -12.49 -12.54
N VAL A 215 11.19 -13.29 -13.61
CA VAL A 215 11.26 -14.76 -13.47
C VAL A 215 12.66 -15.13 -13.00
N ASN A 216 12.75 -16.03 -12.02
CA ASN A 216 13.99 -16.49 -11.46
C ASN A 216 14.90 -17.07 -12.54
N ALA A 217 16.05 -16.43 -12.75
CA ALA A 217 17.01 -16.81 -13.80
C ALA A 217 17.55 -18.25 -13.63
N ALA A 218 17.60 -18.76 -12.40
CA ALA A 218 18.00 -20.14 -12.15
C ALA A 218 16.98 -21.15 -12.69
N LEU A 219 15.69 -20.81 -12.70
CA LEU A 219 14.64 -21.63 -13.27
C LEU A 219 14.61 -21.55 -14.81
N ILE A 220 14.97 -20.40 -15.37
CA ILE A 220 15.18 -20.27 -16.82
C ILE A 220 16.36 -21.13 -17.27
N ALA A 221 17.40 -21.23 -16.44
CA ALA A 221 18.57 -22.06 -16.72
C ALA A 221 18.30 -23.56 -16.58
N ASP A 222 17.39 -23.96 -15.69
CA ASP A 222 16.99 -25.36 -15.46
C ASP A 222 15.48 -25.46 -15.17
N ASP A 223 14.70 -25.71 -16.22
CA ASP A 223 13.24 -25.82 -16.16
C ASP A 223 12.78 -27.13 -15.50
N THR A 224 13.66 -28.11 -15.32
CA THR A 224 13.33 -29.38 -14.65
C THR A 224 12.93 -29.16 -13.19
N LYS A 225 13.35 -28.04 -12.60
CA LYS A 225 13.00 -27.62 -11.23
C LYS A 225 11.54 -27.21 -11.07
N LEU A 226 10.78 -27.06 -12.15
CA LEU A 226 9.31 -26.98 -12.08
C LEU A 226 8.68 -28.26 -11.51
N VAL A 227 9.37 -29.40 -11.62
CA VAL A 227 8.89 -30.70 -11.16
C VAL A 227 9.84 -31.35 -10.16
N SER A 228 11.14 -31.41 -10.44
CA SER A 228 12.12 -32.09 -9.61
C SER A 228 12.67 -31.15 -8.52
N TYR A 229 12.03 -31.22 -7.35
CA TYR A 229 12.33 -30.37 -6.19
C TYR A 229 13.15 -31.03 -5.09
N ASP A 230 13.30 -32.34 -5.18
CA ASP A 230 14.19 -33.13 -4.36
C ASP A 230 14.88 -34.17 -5.25
N THR A 231 16.01 -34.67 -4.78
CA THR A 231 16.80 -35.76 -5.37
C THR A 231 15.98 -37.03 -5.66
N ASP A 232 14.95 -37.31 -4.85
CA ASP A 232 14.10 -38.50 -4.98
C ASP A 232 12.82 -38.25 -5.81
N VAL A 233 12.58 -37.03 -6.29
CA VAL A 233 11.35 -36.69 -7.04
C VAL A 233 11.55 -36.95 -8.54
N PRO A 234 10.81 -37.91 -9.14
CA PRO A 234 10.92 -38.22 -10.55
C PRO A 234 10.29 -37.11 -11.43
N MET A 235 10.77 -36.96 -12.67
CA MET A 235 10.25 -35.97 -13.63
C MET A 235 8.76 -36.13 -14.03
N GLY A 236 8.12 -37.24 -13.64
CA GLY A 236 6.68 -37.46 -13.85
C GLY A 236 5.82 -37.12 -12.63
N ASP A 237 6.41 -36.64 -11.53
CA ASP A 237 5.69 -36.28 -10.32
C ASP A 237 4.79 -35.05 -10.56
N THR A 238 3.53 -35.13 -10.12
CA THR A 238 2.56 -34.06 -10.31
C THR A 238 2.32 -33.22 -9.06
N THR A 239 2.99 -33.52 -7.95
CA THR A 239 2.72 -32.92 -6.63
C THR A 239 2.98 -31.42 -6.65
N ARG A 240 4.19 -30.98 -7.04
CA ARG A 240 4.52 -29.55 -7.15
C ARG A 240 3.65 -28.82 -8.18
N PRO A 241 3.51 -29.28 -9.44
CA PRO A 241 2.66 -28.58 -10.41
C PRO A 241 1.19 -28.43 -9.98
N LEU A 242 0.59 -29.46 -9.37
CA LEU A 242 -0.79 -29.40 -8.90
C LEU A 242 -0.92 -28.48 -7.68
N ASP A 243 0.05 -28.51 -6.77
CA ASP A 243 0.06 -27.62 -5.61
C ASP A 243 0.24 -26.14 -6.02
N LEU A 244 1.19 -25.82 -6.90
CA LEU A 244 1.35 -24.46 -7.43
C LEU A 244 0.08 -23.97 -8.15
N LEU A 245 -0.61 -24.85 -8.87
CA LEU A 245 -1.90 -24.49 -9.48
C LEU A 245 -2.99 -24.22 -8.42
N ALA A 246 -3.07 -25.05 -7.37
CA ALA A 246 -3.99 -24.85 -6.26
C ALA A 246 -3.71 -23.52 -5.53
N ARG A 247 -2.43 -23.20 -5.29
CA ARG A 247 -2.01 -21.94 -4.67
C ARG A 247 -2.46 -20.71 -5.47
N LEU A 248 -2.48 -20.79 -6.79
CA LEU A 248 -2.97 -19.70 -7.65
C LEU A 248 -4.50 -19.61 -7.76
N THR A 249 -5.19 -20.75 -7.72
CA THR A 249 -6.61 -20.84 -8.14
C THR A 249 -7.60 -21.12 -7.03
N THR A 250 -7.16 -21.73 -5.93
CA THR A 250 -8.04 -22.15 -4.83
C THR A 250 -7.65 -21.57 -3.49
N ASN A 251 -6.36 -21.35 -3.24
CA ASN A 251 -5.91 -20.85 -1.94
C ASN A 251 -6.27 -19.37 -1.79
N THR A 252 -6.97 -19.07 -0.70
CA THR A 252 -7.34 -17.70 -0.35
C THR A 252 -6.23 -17.04 0.45
N ARG A 253 -5.99 -15.77 0.17
CA ARG A 253 -5.01 -14.94 0.88
C ARG A 253 -5.67 -13.65 1.35
N ALA A 254 -5.16 -13.08 2.42
CA ALA A 254 -5.53 -11.75 2.88
C ALA A 254 -4.66 -10.70 2.15
N TYR A 255 -5.29 -9.63 1.67
CA TYR A 255 -4.63 -8.57 0.92
C TYR A 255 -4.58 -7.29 1.75
N ALA A 256 -3.47 -6.58 1.60
CA ALA A 256 -3.19 -5.39 2.38
C ALA A 256 -4.23 -4.27 2.13
N PRO A 257 -4.76 -3.62 3.18
CA PRO A 257 -5.83 -2.62 3.06
C PRO A 257 -5.39 -1.33 2.37
N GLU A 258 -4.08 -1.06 2.26
CA GLU A 258 -3.52 0.12 1.58
C GLU A 258 -3.81 0.13 0.07
N THR A 259 -4.28 -0.99 -0.47
CA THR A 259 -4.70 -1.12 -1.88
C THR A 259 -6.02 -0.41 -2.18
N GLY A 260 -6.74 0.09 -1.16
CA GLY A 260 -8.10 0.64 -1.31
C GLY A 260 -9.17 -0.43 -1.55
N ILE A 261 -8.79 -1.71 -1.59
CA ILE A 261 -9.68 -2.85 -1.82
C ILE A 261 -9.86 -3.60 -0.51
N GLY A 262 -11.07 -3.53 0.04
CA GLY A 262 -11.34 -3.99 1.41
C GLY A 262 -11.22 -2.82 2.38
N GLY A 263 -10.93 -3.09 3.65
CA GLY A 263 -10.65 -2.04 4.63
C GLY A 263 -9.86 -2.59 5.82
N SER A 264 -9.32 -1.72 6.67
CA SER A 264 -8.41 -2.14 7.75
C SER A 264 -9.05 -3.11 8.76
N SER A 265 -10.37 -3.03 8.99
CA SER A 265 -11.08 -3.98 9.86
C SER A 265 -11.56 -5.23 9.14
N THR A 266 -11.69 -5.18 7.81
CA THR A 266 -12.12 -6.30 6.97
C THR A 266 -11.32 -6.29 5.67
N PRO A 267 -10.05 -6.74 5.70
CA PRO A 267 -9.22 -6.84 4.51
C PRO A 267 -9.88 -7.73 3.46
N PHE A 268 -9.56 -7.49 2.20
CA PHE A 268 -10.03 -8.37 1.15
C PHE A 268 -9.39 -9.76 1.33
N ASN A 269 -10.22 -10.80 1.26
CA ASN A 269 -9.80 -12.20 1.37
C ASN A 269 -10.31 -12.95 0.15
N GLY A 270 -9.40 -13.57 -0.61
CA GLY A 270 -9.76 -14.27 -1.84
C GLY A 270 -8.55 -14.83 -2.58
N THR A 271 -8.80 -15.42 -3.73
CA THR A 271 -7.73 -15.91 -4.63
C THR A 271 -7.07 -14.75 -5.38
N ILE A 272 -5.89 -14.99 -5.96
CA ILE A 272 -5.15 -13.98 -6.74
C ILE A 272 -5.98 -13.49 -7.94
N ASP A 273 -6.68 -14.41 -8.60
CA ASP A 273 -7.55 -14.10 -9.73
C ASP A 273 -8.76 -13.23 -9.32
N GLU A 274 -9.36 -13.50 -8.16
CA GLU A 274 -10.44 -12.65 -7.62
C GLU A 274 -9.92 -11.24 -7.29
N PHE A 275 -8.74 -11.13 -6.68
CA PHE A 275 -8.13 -9.84 -6.39
C PHE A 275 -7.80 -9.05 -7.68
N ALA A 276 -7.21 -9.70 -8.69
CA ALA A 276 -6.91 -9.09 -9.98
C ALA A 276 -8.16 -8.54 -10.66
N ARG A 277 -9.27 -9.29 -10.67
CA ARG A 277 -10.57 -8.79 -11.17
C ARG A 277 -11.10 -7.62 -10.35
N ARG A 278 -10.86 -7.62 -9.04
CA ARG A 278 -11.30 -6.55 -8.15
C ARG A 278 -10.53 -5.25 -8.41
N ILE A 279 -9.22 -5.31 -8.69
CA ILE A 279 -8.41 -4.16 -9.12
C ILE A 279 -8.99 -3.54 -10.40
N VAL A 280 -9.23 -4.35 -11.43
CA VAL A 280 -9.79 -3.85 -12.70
C VAL A 280 -11.15 -3.18 -12.47
N SER A 281 -12.00 -3.80 -11.67
CA SER A 281 -13.32 -3.26 -11.34
C SER A 281 -13.24 -1.95 -10.54
N PHE A 282 -12.30 -1.88 -9.60
CA PHE A 282 -12.03 -0.67 -8.81
C PHE A 282 -11.60 0.48 -9.73
N GLN A 283 -10.60 0.25 -10.58
CA GLN A 283 -10.09 1.29 -11.48
C GLN A 283 -11.09 1.72 -12.56
N ALA A 284 -11.92 0.80 -13.05
CA ALA A 284 -13.03 1.16 -13.94
C ALA A 284 -14.04 2.08 -13.24
N SER A 285 -14.35 1.82 -11.96
CA SER A 285 -15.25 2.67 -11.17
C SER A 285 -14.63 4.04 -10.90
N GLN A 286 -13.36 4.10 -10.51
CA GLN A 286 -12.65 5.35 -10.27
C GLN A 286 -12.57 6.21 -11.53
N SER A 287 -12.27 5.61 -12.68
CA SER A 287 -12.27 6.31 -13.97
C SER A 287 -13.66 6.86 -14.33
N ALA A 288 -14.72 6.08 -14.12
CA ALA A 288 -16.09 6.52 -14.39
C ALA A 288 -16.55 7.65 -13.44
N ASN A 289 -16.11 7.65 -12.18
CA ASN A 289 -16.34 8.73 -11.22
C ASN A 289 -15.61 10.01 -11.67
N ALA A 290 -14.31 9.92 -11.95
CA ALA A 290 -13.50 11.04 -12.40
C ALA A 290 -14.03 11.68 -13.69
N ALA A 291 -14.55 10.87 -14.63
CA ALA A 291 -15.19 11.38 -15.84
C ALA A 291 -16.45 12.19 -15.53
N ARG A 292 -17.32 11.70 -14.63
CA ARG A 292 -18.52 12.43 -14.19
C ARG A 292 -18.18 13.73 -13.46
N ASP A 293 -17.16 13.70 -12.62
CA ASP A 293 -16.72 14.88 -11.86
C ASP A 293 -16.13 15.95 -12.80
N ALA A 294 -15.36 15.53 -13.81
CA ALA A 294 -14.86 16.42 -14.85
C ALA A 294 -16.00 17.06 -15.67
N GLU A 295 -17.00 16.29 -16.07
CA GLU A 295 -18.20 16.81 -16.77
C GLU A 295 -18.95 17.84 -15.91
N ALA A 296 -19.16 17.54 -14.63
CA ALA A 296 -19.81 18.47 -13.69
C ALA A 296 -19.01 19.78 -13.54
N GLN A 297 -17.69 19.68 -13.36
CA GLN A 297 -16.82 20.85 -13.25
C GLN A 297 -16.80 21.69 -14.54
N GLN A 298 -16.88 21.05 -15.70
CA GLN A 298 -16.97 21.74 -16.99
C GLN A 298 -18.25 22.58 -17.09
N VAL A 299 -19.40 22.04 -16.66
CA VAL A 299 -20.68 22.79 -16.64
C VAL A 299 -20.61 24.00 -15.71
N VAL A 300 -20.04 23.83 -14.51
CA VAL A 300 -19.85 24.94 -13.55
C VAL A 300 -18.94 26.01 -14.14
N THR A 301 -17.82 25.60 -14.75
CA THR A 301 -16.85 26.53 -15.34
C THR A 301 -17.47 27.30 -16.50
N SER A 302 -18.24 26.65 -17.38
CA SER A 302 -18.98 27.31 -18.45
C SER A 302 -19.96 28.34 -17.90
N SER A 303 -20.73 27.98 -16.86
CA SER A 303 -21.72 28.88 -16.26
C SER A 303 -21.08 30.11 -15.60
N LEU A 304 -19.91 29.94 -14.98
CA LEU A 304 -19.13 31.04 -14.41
C LEU A 304 -18.55 31.94 -15.50
N GLN A 305 -18.07 31.35 -16.59
CA GLN A 305 -17.57 32.09 -17.75
C GLN A 305 -18.69 32.93 -18.38
N ASP A 306 -19.87 32.33 -18.62
CA ASP A 306 -21.04 33.03 -19.17
C ASP A 306 -21.44 34.22 -18.28
N ARG A 307 -21.43 34.04 -16.95
CA ARG A 307 -21.74 35.13 -16.01
C ARG A 307 -20.67 36.20 -16.00
N PHE A 308 -19.40 35.82 -16.05
CA PHE A 308 -18.28 36.76 -16.11
C PHE A 308 -18.35 37.59 -17.40
N ASP A 309 -18.63 36.96 -18.54
CA ASP A 309 -18.78 37.63 -19.83
C ASP A 309 -20.02 38.54 -19.86
N ALA A 310 -21.10 38.18 -19.16
CA ALA A 310 -22.27 39.04 -19.03
C ALA A 310 -22.04 40.29 -18.16
N GLU A 311 -21.19 40.20 -17.13
CA GLU A 311 -20.93 41.31 -16.20
C GLU A 311 -19.76 42.21 -16.66
N THR A 312 -18.74 41.62 -17.26
CA THR A 312 -17.54 42.33 -17.76
C THR A 312 -17.60 42.64 -19.25
N GLY A 313 -18.57 42.05 -19.96
CA GLY A 313 -18.82 42.32 -21.37
C GLY A 313 -19.25 43.76 -21.60
N VAL A 314 -18.66 44.37 -22.63
CA VAL A 314 -19.03 45.68 -23.14
C VAL A 314 -20.31 45.53 -23.95
N ASN A 315 -21.42 46.09 -23.47
CA ASN A 315 -22.68 46.04 -24.19
C ASN A 315 -22.72 47.14 -25.25
N ILE A 316 -22.40 46.79 -26.50
CA ILE A 316 -22.30 47.73 -27.63
C ILE A 316 -23.50 48.69 -27.70
N ASP A 317 -24.70 48.28 -27.32
CA ASP A 317 -25.89 49.13 -27.30
C ASP A 317 -25.84 50.21 -26.19
N ASP A 318 -25.35 49.86 -24.99
CA ASP A 318 -25.11 50.80 -23.89
C ASP A 318 -23.92 51.71 -24.17
N GLU A 319 -22.81 51.18 -24.69
CA GLU A 319 -21.69 51.99 -25.16
C GLU A 319 -22.07 52.91 -26.31
N MET A 320 -22.95 52.49 -27.22
CA MET A 320 -23.46 53.31 -28.33
C MET A 320 -24.41 54.40 -27.83
N SER A 321 -25.29 54.08 -26.88
CA SER A 321 -26.15 55.06 -26.20
C SER A 321 -25.30 56.12 -25.48
N ASN A 322 -24.29 55.68 -24.72
CA ASN A 322 -23.33 56.57 -24.05
C ASN A 322 -22.52 57.39 -25.05
N LEU A 323 -22.10 56.80 -26.19
CA LEU A 323 -21.42 57.53 -27.26
C LEU A 323 -22.32 58.59 -27.90
N LEU A 324 -23.60 58.29 -28.15
CA LEU A 324 -24.56 59.26 -28.67
C LEU A 324 -24.83 60.37 -27.66
N LEU A 325 -24.86 60.06 -26.37
CA LEU A 325 -25.01 61.02 -25.28
C LEU A 325 -23.78 61.94 -25.22
N LEU A 326 -22.57 61.38 -25.31
CA LEU A 326 -21.31 62.11 -25.43
C LEU A 326 -21.26 62.99 -26.68
N GLN A 327 -21.68 62.49 -27.84
CA GLN A 327 -21.73 63.24 -29.09
C GLN A 327 -22.72 64.41 -29.02
N ASN A 328 -23.91 64.18 -28.45
CA ASN A 328 -24.89 65.25 -28.23
C ASN A 328 -24.38 66.30 -27.24
N ALA A 329 -23.79 65.88 -26.12
CA ALA A 329 -23.19 66.78 -25.14
C ALA A 329 -22.04 67.60 -25.76
N TYR A 330 -21.19 66.98 -26.58
CA TYR A 330 -20.08 67.65 -27.26
C TYR A 330 -20.58 68.65 -28.32
N SER A 331 -21.60 68.27 -29.10
CA SER A 331 -22.24 69.17 -30.08
C SER A 331 -22.95 70.35 -29.41
N ALA A 332 -23.62 70.10 -28.27
CA ALA A 332 -24.23 71.16 -27.46
C ALA A 332 -23.16 72.10 -26.88
N ASN A 333 -22.08 71.56 -26.32
CA ASN A 333 -20.94 72.35 -25.81
C ASN A 333 -20.26 73.15 -26.94
N ALA A 334 -20.11 72.58 -28.13
CA ALA A 334 -19.57 73.27 -29.29
C ALA A 334 -20.47 74.43 -29.71
N ARG A 335 -21.80 74.24 -29.76
CA ARG A 335 -22.76 75.33 -30.03
C ARG A 335 -22.69 76.44 -28.98
N VAL A 336 -22.56 76.10 -27.70
CA VAL A 336 -22.36 77.09 -26.61
C VAL A 336 -21.05 77.86 -26.81
N MET A 337 -19.96 77.19 -27.20
CA MET A 337 -18.69 77.86 -27.51
C MET A 337 -18.79 78.75 -28.75
N THR A 338 -19.52 78.34 -29.79
CA THR A 338 -19.76 79.16 -30.98
C THR A 338 -20.60 80.39 -30.64
N THR A 339 -21.68 80.26 -29.87
CA THR A 339 -22.49 81.42 -29.46
C THR A 339 -21.70 82.37 -28.56
N ILE A 340 -20.83 81.85 -27.68
CA ILE A 340 -19.90 82.68 -26.90
C ILE A 340 -18.92 83.41 -27.83
N GLN A 341 -18.34 82.75 -28.84
CA GLN A 341 -17.46 83.39 -29.82
C GLN A 341 -18.17 84.47 -30.65
N GLU A 342 -19.40 84.23 -31.06
CA GLU A 342 -20.23 85.22 -31.77
C GLU A 342 -20.53 86.43 -30.88
N LEU A 343 -20.87 86.21 -29.60
CA LEU A 343 -21.07 87.30 -28.63
C LEU A 343 -19.78 88.10 -28.38
N PHE A 344 -18.62 87.44 -28.27
CA PHE A 344 -17.32 88.12 -28.17
C PHE A 344 -16.97 88.90 -29.44
N THR A 345 -17.30 88.38 -30.61
CA THR A 345 -17.08 89.06 -31.90
C THR A 345 -17.96 90.30 -32.01
N VAL A 346 -19.23 90.23 -31.62
CA VAL A 346 -20.13 91.38 -31.55
C VAL A 346 -19.57 92.43 -30.58
N LEU A 347 -19.13 92.02 -29.39
CA LEU A 347 -18.53 92.92 -28.39
C LEU A 347 -17.27 93.62 -28.90
N MET A 348 -16.44 92.94 -29.68
CA MET A 348 -15.21 93.48 -30.29
C MET A 348 -15.46 94.30 -31.57
N SER A 349 -16.69 94.27 -32.11
CA SER A 349 -17.11 95.03 -33.31
C SER A 349 -17.85 96.33 -33.00
N ILE A 350 -18.09 96.61 -31.72
CA ILE A 350 -18.61 97.88 -31.18
C ILE A 350 -17.43 98.69 -30.64
#